data_AF-A0A5J4TW52-F1
#
_entry.id   AF-A0A5J4TW52-F1
#
_cell.length_a   1.000
_cell.length_b   1.000
_cell.length_c   1.000
_cell.angle_alpha   90.00
_cell.angle_beta   90.00
_cell.angle_gamma   90.00
#
_symmetry.space_group_name_H-M   'P 1'
#
loop_
_entity.id
_entity.type
_entity.pdbx_description
1 polymer ?
#
loop_
_entity_poly.entity_id
_entity_poly.type
_entity_poly.pdbx_seq_one_letter_code
_entity_poly.pdbx_strand_id
1 'polypeptide(L)'
;MSSSASIDAIGPVAYNPIVLTPGDIQMEGRTYRNVSGKPVTFFFDPVIKSGIAKFEVHSVNNLYGVGITIDTLEIGPNECPWDKQKQKFT
;
A
#
# COMPACT_ATOMS: atom_id res chain seq x y z
N MET A 1 27.61 -25.14 4.60
CA MET A 1 26.56 -25.46 3.61
C MET A 1 25.97 -24.13 3.16
N SER A 2 26.13 -23.74 1.90
CA SER A 2 25.51 -22.53 1.35
C SER A 2 24.25 -22.96 0.61
N SER A 3 23.08 -22.55 1.09
CA SER A 3 21.82 -22.78 0.37
C SER A 3 21.58 -21.63 -0.60
N SER A 4 21.59 -21.89 -1.90
CA SER A 4 21.05 -20.95 -2.87
C SER A 4 19.53 -21.08 -2.89
N ALA A 5 18.83 -20.04 -2.43
CA ALA A 5 17.41 -19.91 -2.69
C ALA A 5 17.24 -19.27 -4.09
N SER A 6 16.63 -19.98 -5.02
CA SER A 6 16.16 -19.41 -6.28
C SER A 6 14.85 -18.67 -6.01
N ILE A 7 14.87 -17.35 -6.10
CA ILE A 7 13.64 -16.55 -6.10
C ILE A 7 13.12 -16.56 -7.53
N ASP A 8 12.09 -17.36 -7.79
CA ASP A 8 11.31 -17.23 -9.01
C ASP A 8 10.58 -15.90 -8.93
N ALA A 9 11.12 -14.88 -9.60
CA ALA A 9 10.43 -13.63 -9.79
C ALA A 9 9.23 -13.90 -10.71
N ILE A 10 8.07 -14.18 -10.11
CA ILE A 10 6.79 -14.09 -10.81
C ILE A 10 6.77 -12.66 -11.35
N GLY A 11 6.70 -12.51 -12.68
CA GLY A 11 6.78 -11.23 -13.37
C GLY A 11 5.79 -10.18 -12.86
N PRO A 12 5.77 -8.96 -13.40
CA PRO A 12 4.97 -7.86 -12.87
C PRO A 12 3.52 -8.29 -12.62
N VAL A 13 3.15 -8.37 -11.33
CA VAL A 13 1.81 -8.77 -10.91
C VAL A 13 0.86 -7.66 -11.34
N ALA A 14 -0.14 -8.00 -12.14
CA ALA A 14 -1.22 -7.07 -12.43
C ALA A 14 -1.98 -6.79 -11.13
N TYR A 15 -2.09 -5.51 -10.77
CA TYR A 15 -2.87 -5.06 -9.63
C TYR A 15 -3.75 -3.90 -10.05
N ASN A 16 -4.93 -3.83 -9.43
CA ASN A 16 -5.83 -2.72 -9.50
C ASN A 16 -5.74 -1.98 -8.15
N PRO A 17 -5.25 -0.73 -8.12
CA PRO A 17 -5.29 0.06 -6.90
C PRO A 17 -6.75 0.42 -6.58
N ILE A 18 -7.11 0.32 -5.32
CA ILE A 18 -8.35 0.90 -4.80
C ILE A 18 -7.94 2.13 -4.00
N VAL A 19 -8.27 3.30 -4.54
CA VAL A 19 -7.98 4.61 -3.92
C VAL A 19 -9.24 5.06 -3.19
N LEU A 20 -9.14 5.24 -1.87
CA LEU A 20 -10.29 5.67 -1.06
C LEU A 20 -10.70 7.13 -1.31
N THR A 21 -9.75 7.96 -1.71
CA THR A 21 -9.93 9.40 -1.95
C THR A 21 -9.39 9.80 -3.33
N PRO A 22 -10.03 9.40 -4.43
CA PRO A 22 -9.51 9.63 -5.78
C PRO A 22 -9.36 11.13 -6.11
N GLY A 23 -10.18 12.00 -5.50
CA GLY A 23 -10.05 13.46 -5.69
C GLY A 23 -8.80 14.09 -5.06
N ASP A 24 -8.10 13.37 -4.19
CA ASP A 24 -6.86 13.82 -3.55
C ASP A 24 -5.60 13.34 -4.31
N ILE A 25 -5.77 12.57 -5.39
CA ILE A 25 -4.70 11.95 -6.17
C ILE A 25 -4.74 12.38 -7.64
N GLN A 26 -3.56 12.67 -8.19
CA GLN A 26 -3.33 12.72 -9.62
C GLN A 26 -2.68 11.41 -10.07
N MET A 27 -3.23 10.80 -11.13
CA MET A 27 -2.73 9.55 -11.70
C MET A 27 -2.04 9.77 -13.05
N GLU A 28 -0.83 9.23 -13.18
CA GLU A 28 -0.07 9.19 -14.43
C GLU A 28 0.42 7.75 -14.66
N GLY A 29 -0.34 6.97 -15.43
CA GLY A 29 -0.07 5.55 -15.62
C GLY A 29 -0.18 4.76 -14.31
N ARG A 30 0.95 4.26 -13.79
CA ARG A 30 1.05 3.55 -12.50
C ARG A 30 1.67 4.40 -11.39
N THR A 31 1.82 5.69 -11.62
CA THR A 31 2.34 6.66 -10.67
C THR A 31 1.18 7.43 -10.05
N TYR A 32 1.13 7.48 -8.72
CA TYR A 32 0.11 8.18 -7.95
C TYR A 32 0.75 9.32 -7.18
N ARG A 33 0.27 10.54 -7.38
CA ARG A 33 0.76 11.74 -6.70
C ARG A 33 -0.32 12.31 -5.80
N ASN A 34 0.00 12.47 -4.52
CA ASN A 34 -0.86 13.21 -3.59
C ASN A 34 -0.78 14.71 -3.91
N VAL A 35 -1.92 15.31 -4.22
CA VAL A 35 -2.04 16.73 -4.59
C VAL A 35 -2.74 17.58 -3.53
N SER A 36 -3.42 16.97 -2.55
CA SER A 36 -4.18 17.70 -1.54
C SER A 36 -3.45 17.86 -0.20
N GLY A 37 -2.39 17.08 0.03
CA GLY A 37 -1.65 17.05 1.29
C GLY A 37 -2.35 16.30 2.43
N LYS A 38 -3.56 15.78 2.19
CA LYS A 38 -4.29 14.94 3.15
C LYS A 38 -3.76 13.50 3.15
N PRO A 39 -3.97 12.72 4.22
CA PRO A 39 -3.65 11.29 4.19
C PRO A 39 -4.42 10.56 3.08
N VAL A 40 -3.71 9.75 2.30
CA VAL A 40 -4.30 8.89 1.27
C VAL A 40 -3.84 7.47 1.47
N THR A 41 -4.81 6.54 1.44
CA THR A 41 -4.59 5.11 1.58
C THR A 41 -4.90 4.39 0.26
N PHE A 42 -4.01 3.47 -0.12
CA PHE A 42 -4.15 2.60 -1.29
C PHE A 42 -4.32 1.16 -0.83
N PHE A 43 -5.32 0.47 -1.37
CA PHE A 43 -5.40 -0.98 -1.30
C PHE A 43 -5.00 -1.60 -2.64
N PHE A 44 -4.39 -2.78 -2.59
CA PHE A 44 -4.01 -3.52 -3.79
C PHE A 44 -4.94 -4.73 -3.96
N ASP A 45 -5.53 -4.86 -5.14
CA ASP A 45 -6.32 -6.02 -5.55
C ASP A 45 -5.65 -6.69 -6.77
N PRO A 46 -5.19 -7.95 -6.70
CA PRO A 46 -5.37 -8.88 -5.59
C PRO A 46 -4.49 -8.57 -4.37
N VAL A 47 -4.96 -8.96 -3.19
CA VAL A 47 -4.19 -8.90 -1.94
C VAL A 47 -2.92 -9.74 -2.07
N ILE A 48 -1.79 -9.17 -1.65
CA ILE A 48 -0.50 -9.88 -1.60
C ILE A 48 -0.56 -10.93 -0.48
N LYS A 49 -0.67 -12.21 -0.85
CA LYS A 49 -0.75 -13.34 0.09
C LYS A 49 0.61 -13.95 0.42
N SER A 50 1.55 -13.90 -0.51
CA SER A 50 2.91 -14.44 -0.38
C SER A 50 3.83 -13.83 -1.44
N GLY A 51 5.14 -14.03 -1.26
CA GLY A 51 6.16 -13.54 -2.19
C GLY A 51 6.79 -12.20 -1.77
N ILE A 52 7.46 -11.55 -2.72
CA ILE A 52 8.16 -10.29 -2.52
C ILE A 52 7.47 -9.21 -3.37
N ALA A 53 6.94 -8.18 -2.72
CA ALA A 53 6.40 -7.01 -3.39
C ALA A 53 7.41 -5.86 -3.36
N LYS A 54 7.68 -5.26 -4.52
CA LYS A 54 8.50 -4.06 -4.66
C LYS A 54 7.62 -2.92 -5.16
N PHE A 55 7.70 -1.78 -4.49
CA PHE A 55 7.14 -0.51 -4.95
C PHE A 55 8.20 0.58 -4.79
N GLU A 56 8.07 1.65 -5.56
CA GLU A 56 9.00 2.76 -5.57
C GLU A 56 8.27 4.03 -5.14
N VAL A 57 8.92 4.82 -4.29
CA VAL A 57 8.35 6.07 -3.79
C VAL A 57 9.32 7.20 -4.16
N HIS A 58 8.82 8.18 -4.89
CA HIS A 58 9.60 9.31 -5.39
C HIS A 58 9.23 10.59 -4.67
N SER A 59 10.19 11.52 -4.56
CA SER A 59 9.97 12.91 -4.13
C SER A 59 9.10 13.06 -2.87
N VAL A 60 9.43 12.29 -1.83
CA VAL A 60 8.63 12.18 -0.61
C VAL A 60 9.19 13.11 0.47
N ASN A 61 8.34 14.00 1.01
CA ASN A 61 8.66 14.66 2.28
C ASN A 61 8.42 13.71 3.46
N ASN A 62 7.32 12.94 3.47
CA ASN A 62 7.00 11.95 4.49
C ASN A 62 6.28 10.73 3.89
N LEU A 63 6.74 9.51 4.25
CA LEU A 63 6.00 8.26 4.10
C LEU A 63 5.67 7.76 5.51
N TYR A 64 4.41 7.90 5.92
CA TYR A 64 4.03 7.65 7.31
C TYR A 64 3.95 6.16 7.67
N GLY A 65 3.71 5.27 6.71
CA GLY A 65 3.69 3.84 6.99
C GLY A 65 3.41 2.99 5.76
N VAL A 66 3.92 1.75 5.79
CA VAL A 66 3.64 0.69 4.83
C VAL A 66 3.38 -0.57 5.63
N GLY A 67 2.32 -1.29 5.33
CA GLY A 67 1.93 -2.47 6.09
C GLY A 67 1.21 -3.49 5.23
N ILE A 68 1.27 -4.75 5.68
CA ILE A 68 0.51 -5.86 5.14
C ILE A 68 -0.51 -6.23 6.22
N THR A 69 -1.78 -6.37 5.85
CA THR A 69 -2.83 -6.85 6.76
C THR A 69 -3.16 -8.31 6.43
N ILE A 70 -3.40 -9.12 7.46
CA ILE A 70 -3.85 -10.52 7.32
C ILE A 70 -5.37 -10.57 7.19
N ASP A 71 -6.06 -9.63 7.85
CA ASP A 71 -7.53 -9.53 7.87
C ASP A 71 -8.02 -8.33 7.05
N THR A 72 -9.34 -8.24 6.84
CA THR A 72 -9.99 -7.06 6.27
C THR A 72 -9.68 -5.81 7.10
N LEU A 73 -9.06 -4.81 6.47
CA LEU A 73 -8.74 -3.53 7.07
C LEU A 73 -9.74 -2.48 6.57
N GLU A 74 -10.62 -2.02 7.46
CA GLU A 74 -11.54 -0.92 7.16
C GLU A 74 -10.85 0.40 7.46
N ILE A 75 -10.59 1.19 6.42
CA ILE A 75 -10.08 2.55 6.52
C ILE A 75 -11.03 3.46 5.77
N GLY A 76 -11.44 4.56 6.40
CA GLY A 76 -12.25 5.61 5.82
C GLY A 76 -11.40 6.71 5.14
N PRO A 77 -12.07 7.67 4.47
CA PRO A 77 -11.40 8.83 3.89
C PRO A 77 -10.59 9.62 4.93
N ASN A 78 -9.35 10.00 4.60
CA ASN A 78 -8.42 10.72 5.48
C ASN A 78 -8.00 9.98 6.77
N GLU A 79 -8.37 8.70 6.92
CA GLU A 79 -7.88 7.86 8.02
C GLU A 79 -6.60 7.13 7.61
N CYS A 80 -5.75 6.89 8.61
CA CYS A 80 -4.52 6.14 8.48
C CYS A 80 -4.62 4.77 9.18
N PRO A 81 -3.78 3.78 8.81
CA PRO A 81 -3.79 2.48 9.47
C PRO A 81 -3.64 2.51 11.00
N TRP A 82 -2.88 3.47 11.56
CA TRP A 82 -2.69 3.61 13.01
C TRP A 82 -3.90 4.24 13.74
N ASP A 83 -4.82 4.87 13.03
CA ASP A 83 -6.05 5.39 13.64
C ASP A 83 -6.96 4.23 14.11
N LYS A 84 -6.85 3.07 13.47
CA LYS A 84 -7.58 1.84 13.82
C LYS A 84 -6.87 0.98 14.87
N GLN A 85 -5.55 1.12 15.07
CA GLN A 85 -4.81 0.35 16.09
C GLN A 85 -5.20 0.69 17.54
N LYS A 86 -5.80 1.86 17.79
CA LYS A 86 -6.26 2.27 19.12
C LYS A 86 -7.48 1.50 19.64
N GLN A 87 -8.11 0.64 18.83
CA GLN A 87 -9.35 -0.07 19.22
C GLN A 87 -9.14 -1.49 19.79
N LYS A 88 -7.90 -2.00 19.90
CA LYS A 88 -7.64 -3.39 20.35
C LYS A 88 -6.98 -3.53 21.74
N PHE A 89 -7.02 -2.50 22.58
CA PHE A 89 -6.59 -2.60 23.99
C PHE A 89 -7.68 -2.07 24.93
N THR A 90 -8.79 -2.78 25.03
CA THR A 90 -9.73 -2.70 26.16
C THR A 90 -10.26 -4.09 26.43
#